data_AF-A0AAW6FCG9-F1
#
_entry.id   AF-A0AAW6FCG9-F1
#
_cell.length_a   1.000
_cell.length_b   1.000
_cell.length_c   1.000
_cell.angle_alpha   90.00
_cell.angle_beta   90.00
_cell.angle_gamma   90.00
#
_symmetry.space_group_name_H-M   'P 1'
#
loop_
_entity.id
_entity.type
_entity.pdbx_description
1 polymer ?
#
loop_
_entity_poly.entity_id
_entity_poly.type
_entity_poly.pdbx_seq_one_letter_code
_entity_poly.pdbx_strand_id
1 'polypeptide(L)'
;MNKRIYLCLAHMSGKEQMYIKEAFDTNWVVPLGPNVNGFEKDLEEFVGEGKHVVALSAGTAAVHLALLACGVKPGDEVLVQSFTFCASSH
;
A
#
# COMPACT_ATOMS: atom_id res chain seq x y z
N MET A 1 -3.49 25.48 -28.14
CA MET A 1 -4.00 25.09 -26.80
C MET A 1 -2.81 24.69 -25.94
N ASN A 2 -2.54 25.38 -24.83
CA ASN A 2 -1.52 24.94 -23.88
C ASN A 2 -2.02 23.70 -23.15
N LYS A 3 -1.41 22.55 -23.44
CA LYS A 3 -1.71 21.29 -22.76
C LYS A 3 -1.16 21.37 -21.34
N ARG A 4 -2.04 21.21 -20.34
CA ARG A 4 -1.64 21.17 -18.93
C ARG A 4 -0.66 20.02 -18.71
N ILE A 5 0.50 20.31 -18.15
CA ILE A 5 1.48 19.31 -17.71
C ILE A 5 1.16 18.99 -16.25
N TYR A 6 0.81 17.74 -15.97
CA TYR A 6 0.55 17.25 -14.62
C TYR A 6 1.83 16.66 -14.02
N LEU A 7 1.98 16.74 -12.69
CA LEU A 7 3.16 16.22 -11.99
C LEU A 7 3.23 14.68 -12.06
N CYS A 8 2.15 14.01 -11.71
CA CYS A 8 2.05 12.55 -11.72
C CYS A 8 0.58 12.16 -11.94
N LEU A 9 0.31 11.41 -13.00
CA LEU A 9 -0.96 10.75 -13.24
C LEU A 9 -0.72 9.24 -13.22
N ALA A 10 -1.73 8.48 -12.78
CA ALA A 10 -1.68 7.03 -12.86
C ALA A 10 -1.45 6.60 -14.32
N HIS A 11 -0.45 5.75 -14.53
CA HIS A 11 -0.24 5.07 -15.79
C HIS A 11 -0.90 3.70 -15.73
N MET A 12 -1.99 3.53 -16.48
CA MET A 12 -2.74 2.27 -16.52
C MET A 12 -2.13 1.32 -17.56
N SER A 13 -1.78 0.11 -17.15
CA SER A 13 -1.23 -0.94 -18.01
C SER A 13 -2.29 -1.65 -18.88
N GLY A 14 -3.57 -1.46 -18.54
CA GLY A 14 -4.72 -2.11 -19.19
C GLY A 14 -5.17 -3.40 -18.50
N LYS A 15 -4.34 -3.99 -17.63
CA LYS A 15 -4.68 -5.19 -16.86
C LYS A 15 -5.55 -4.91 -15.64
N GLU A 16 -5.59 -3.66 -15.17
CA GLU A 16 -6.30 -3.28 -13.95
C GLU A 16 -7.79 -3.57 -14.06
N GLN A 17 -8.39 -3.26 -15.23
CA GLN A 17 -9.80 -3.56 -15.49
C GLN A 17 -10.09 -5.06 -15.50
N MET A 18 -9.13 -5.89 -15.93
CA MET A 18 -9.29 -7.34 -15.92
C MET A 18 -9.40 -7.87 -14.50
N TYR A 19 -8.47 -7.48 -13.61
CA TYR A 19 -8.49 -7.91 -12.20
C TYR A 19 -9.69 -7.37 -11.42
N ILE A 20 -10.14 -6.15 -11.73
CA ILE A 20 -11.40 -5.62 -11.17
C ILE A 20 -12.56 -6.49 -11.62
N LYS A 21 -12.69 -6.78 -12.92
CA LYS A 21 -13.77 -7.62 -13.45
C LYS A 21 -13.75 -9.01 -12.83
N GLU A 22 -12.58 -9.63 -12.68
CA GLU A 22 -12.41 -10.92 -12.02
C GLU A 22 -12.94 -10.91 -10.58
N ALA A 23 -12.63 -9.86 -9.81
CA ALA A 23 -13.15 -9.73 -8.44
C ALA A 23 -14.70 -9.65 -8.41
N PHE A 24 -15.32 -8.96 -9.37
CA PHE A 24 -16.77 -8.94 -9.51
C PHE A 24 -17.34 -10.30 -9.95
N ASP A 25 -16.77 -10.92 -10.98
CA ASP A 25 -17.23 -12.20 -11.53
C ASP A 25 -17.17 -13.33 -10.48
N THR A 26 -16.16 -13.28 -9.60
CA THR A 26 -15.94 -14.27 -8.53
C THR A 26 -16.55 -13.85 -7.18
N ASN A 27 -17.25 -12.71 -7.14
CA ASN A 27 -17.90 -12.14 -5.96
C ASN A 27 -16.94 -11.86 -4.78
N TRP A 28 -15.66 -11.62 -5.07
CA TRP A 28 -14.64 -11.19 -4.10
C TRP A 28 -14.54 -9.65 -4.03
N VAL A 29 -15.67 -8.98 -3.80
CA VAL A 29 -15.74 -7.52 -3.66
C VAL A 29 -15.65 -7.11 -2.18
N VAL A 30 -14.62 -7.62 -1.51
CA VAL A 30 -14.34 -7.43 -0.08
C VAL A 30 -12.84 -7.14 0.10
N PRO A 31 -12.38 -6.58 1.23
CA PRO A 31 -10.99 -6.12 1.37
C PRO A 31 -9.93 -7.23 1.42
N LEU A 32 -10.33 -8.48 1.17
CA LEU A 32 -9.50 -9.68 1.17
C LEU A 32 -9.88 -10.53 -0.04
N GLY A 33 -8.98 -11.35 -0.55
CA GLY A 33 -9.30 -12.28 -1.62
C GLY A 33 -8.10 -12.63 -2.49
N PRO A 34 -8.32 -13.40 -3.57
CA PRO A 34 -7.25 -13.92 -4.41
C PRO A 34 -6.31 -12.84 -4.97
N ASN A 35 -6.87 -11.69 -5.40
CA ASN A 35 -6.07 -10.57 -5.89
C ASN A 35 -5.17 -9.96 -4.81
N VAL A 36 -5.62 -9.92 -3.55
CA VAL A 36 -4.82 -9.42 -2.42
C VAL A 36 -3.69 -10.40 -2.10
N ASN A 37 -4.01 -11.69 -2.00
CA ASN A 37 -3.01 -12.74 -1.75
C ASN A 37 -1.94 -12.77 -2.86
N GLY A 38 -2.35 -12.62 -4.13
CA GLY A 38 -1.44 -12.52 -5.26
C GLY A 38 -0.55 -11.28 -5.18
N PHE A 39 -1.14 -10.12 -4.86
CA PHE A 39 -0.39 -8.88 -4.70
C PHE A 39 0.65 -8.95 -3.57
N GLU A 40 0.30 -9.53 -2.42
CA GLU A 40 1.23 -9.74 -1.32
C GLU A 40 2.38 -10.65 -1.75
N LYS A 41 2.08 -11.80 -2.37
CA LYS A 41 3.09 -12.73 -2.85
C LYS A 41 4.02 -12.12 -3.89
N ASP A 42 3.47 -11.45 -4.91
CA ASP A 42 4.26 -10.80 -5.94
C ASP A 42 5.17 -9.71 -5.34
N LEU A 43 4.69 -9.00 -4.31
CA LEU A 43 5.50 -8.03 -3.57
C LEU A 43 6.57 -8.68 -2.69
N GLU A 44 6.30 -9.82 -2.04
CA GLU A 44 7.32 -10.58 -1.29
C GLU A 44 8.46 -11.00 -2.22
N GLU A 45 8.12 -11.51 -3.41
CA GLU A 45 9.10 -11.87 -4.44
C GLU A 45 9.88 -10.64 -4.95
N PHE A 46 9.20 -9.52 -5.18
CA PHE A 46 9.82 -8.28 -5.64
C PHE A 46 10.76 -7.66 -4.61
N VAL A 47 10.35 -7.60 -3.34
CA VAL A 47 11.14 -7.02 -2.25
C VAL A 47 12.29 -7.96 -1.86
N GLY A 48 12.07 -9.28 -1.92
CA GLY A 48 13.08 -10.31 -1.66
C GLY A 48 13.48 -10.44 -0.19
N GLU A 49 14.63 -11.07 0.05
CA GLU A 49 15.27 -11.23 1.37
C GLU A 49 14.43 -12.00 2.41
N GLY A 50 13.45 -12.80 1.96
CA GLY A 50 12.56 -13.53 2.86
C GLY A 50 11.66 -12.63 3.71
N LYS A 51 11.39 -11.40 3.25
CA LYS A 51 10.49 -10.47 3.93
C LYS A 51 9.04 -10.89 3.72
N HIS A 52 8.23 -10.69 4.76
CA HIS A 52 6.79 -10.85 4.69
C HIS A 52 6.11 -9.55 4.30
N VAL A 53 5.05 -9.64 3.49
CA VAL A 53 4.26 -8.48 3.05
C VAL A 53 2.82 -8.62 3.50
N VAL A 54 2.23 -7.49 3.93
CA VAL A 54 0.81 -7.39 4.27
C VAL A 54 0.22 -6.18 3.54
N ALA A 55 -0.85 -6.40 2.78
CA ALA A 55 -1.57 -5.36 2.07
C ALA A 55 -2.47 -4.57 3.02
N LEU A 56 -2.40 -3.24 2.96
CA LEU A 56 -3.15 -2.33 3.82
C LEU A 56 -3.84 -1.24 2.99
N SER A 57 -4.80 -0.56 3.60
CA SER A 57 -5.62 0.44 2.92
C SER A 57 -4.84 1.68 2.45
N ALA A 58 -3.74 2.02 3.14
CA ALA A 58 -2.89 3.17 2.83
C ALA A 58 -1.52 3.04 3.51
N GLY A 59 -0.52 3.79 3.01
CA GLY A 59 0.80 3.90 3.64
C GLY A 59 0.74 4.42 5.08
N THR A 60 -0.21 5.29 5.39
CA THR A 60 -0.47 5.77 6.75
C THR A 60 -0.87 4.64 7.71
N ALA A 61 -1.73 3.72 7.27
CA ALA A 61 -2.12 2.55 8.07
C ALA A 61 -0.93 1.59 8.26
N ALA A 62 -0.04 1.50 7.27
CA ALA A 62 1.19 0.72 7.36
C ALA A 62 2.15 1.26 8.44
N VAL A 63 2.39 2.57 8.47
CA VAL A 63 3.23 3.19 9.52
C VAL A 63 2.60 3.00 10.89
N HIS A 64 1.29 3.22 11.02
CA HIS A 64 0.58 3.04 12.29
C HIS A 64 0.72 1.60 12.82
N LEU A 65 0.44 0.58 11.99
CA LEU A 65 0.57 -0.82 12.40
C LEU A 65 2.03 -1.21 12.68
N ALA A 66 2.99 -0.65 11.95
CA ALA A 66 4.41 -0.88 12.20
C ALA A 66 4.83 -0.37 13.59
N LEU A 67 4.41 0.84 13.98
CA LEU A 67 4.70 1.38 15.32
C LEU A 67 4.08 0.54 16.43
N LEU A 68 2.83 0.09 16.24
CA LEU A 68 2.17 -0.83 17.16
C LEU A 68 2.91 -2.17 17.27
N ALA A 69 3.35 -2.74 16.15
CA ALA A 69 4.12 -3.98 16.11
C ALA A 69 5.51 -3.84 16.77
N CYS A 70 6.12 -2.65 16.70
CA CYS A 70 7.34 -2.31 17.44
C CYS A 70 7.10 -2.08 18.95
N GLY A 71 5.85 -2.06 19.40
CA GLY A 71 5.49 -1.92 20.80
C GLY A 71 5.54 -0.48 21.33
N VAL A 72 5.48 0.52 20.44
CA VAL A 72 5.45 1.95 20.80
C VAL A 72 4.21 2.26 21.64
N LYS A 73 4.41 3.03 22.71
CA LYS A 73 3.39 3.40 23.70
C LYS A 73 3.36 4.90 23.95
N PRO A 74 2.29 5.40 24.59
CA PRO A 74 2.26 6.77 25.07
C PRO A 74 3.46 7.07 25.97
N GLY A 75 4.21 8.12 25.64
CA GLY A 75 5.43 8.52 26.35
C GLY A 75 6.73 8.07 25.68
N ASP A 76 6.67 7.19 24.67
CA ASP A 76 7.85 6.80 23.89
C ASP A 76 8.19 7.86 22.84
N GLU A 77 9.48 7.99 22.54
CA GLU A 77 9.99 8.89 21.50
C GLU A 77 10.30 8.13 20.21
N VAL A 78 9.79 8.64 19.08
CA VAL A 78 10.03 8.09 17.74
C VAL A 78 10.71 9.17 16.90
N LEU A 79 11.91 8.88 16.40
CA LEU A 79 12.64 9.82 15.54
C LEU A 79 12.01 9.85 14.14
N VAL A 80 11.70 11.06 13.66
CA VAL A 80 11.09 11.29 12.34
C VAL A 80 11.86 12.39 11.61
N GLN A 81 11.95 12.28 10.28
CA GLN A 81 12.56 13.32 9.44
C GLN A 81 11.68 14.59 9.46
N SER A 82 12.29 15.76 9.67
CA SER A 82 11.55 17.03 9.64
C SER A 82 11.06 17.42 8.25
N PHE A 83 11.77 17.00 7.20
CA PHE A 83 11.39 17.26 5.81
C PHE A 83 10.90 16.00 5.10
N THR A 84 9.62 15.70 5.31
CA THR A 84 8.90 14.54 4.74
C THR A 84 7.40 14.86 4.62
N PHE A 85 6.62 13.95 4.07
CA PHE A 85 5.16 14.03 4.13
C PHE A 85 4.65 13.66 5.54
N CYS A 86 3.64 14.37 6.04
CA CYS A 86 3.18 14.28 7.44
C CYS A 86 2.71 12.89 7.87
N ALA A 87 2.36 12.00 6.93
CA ALA A 87 2.03 10.61 7.25
C ALA A 87 3.17 9.84 7.95
N SER A 88 4.40 10.36 7.93
CA SER A 88 5.56 9.77 8.62
C SER A 88 5.50 9.91 10.15
N SER A 89 4.71 10.83 10.69
CA SER A 89 4.56 11.11 12.12
C SER A 89 3.18 10.70 12.66
N HIS A 90 2.61 9.64 12.08
CA HIS A 90 1.27 9.16 12.38
C HIS A 90 1.18 8.46 13.75
#